data_AF-A0A139IS83-F1
#
_entry.id   AF-A0A139IS83-F1
#
_cell.length_a   1.000
_cell.length_b   1.000
_cell.length_c   1.000
_cell.angle_alpha   90.00
_cell.angle_beta   90.00
_cell.angle_gamma   90.00
#
_symmetry.space_group_name_H-M   'P 1'
#
loop_
_entity.id
_entity.type
_entity.pdbx_description
1 polymer ?
#
loop_
_entity_poly.entity_id
_entity_poly.type
_entity_poly.pdbx_seq_one_letter_code
_entity_poly.pdbx_strand_id
1 'polypeptide(L)'
;MFADSDTAIDFVTFAYFLSSSLWLTNLRWLNRDAQKIAFRDIRQPTMAINDRLLDRRHDLALLRTEVQAVCTWIRPKLNTRLELLRAEWAPSPKDAFEAVLTESAALERFLVDTFQLLMSSISVLDSQTSIHQAERSSHLTALATLYVPLSFVTGVFGMNIKEINDSNPSLWTFVVALLVVGACTALFLWMTGPPRVSKNGMTHRNFGHRLRRGL
;
A
#
# COMPACT_ATOMS: atom_id res chain seq x y z
N MET A 1 -21.50 14.71 -65.82
CA MET A 1 -21.49 13.28 -65.47
C MET A 1 -21.11 13.19 -64.00
N PHE A 2 -22.15 13.17 -63.16
CA PHE A 2 -22.19 13.01 -61.69
C PHE A 2 -21.07 13.66 -60.87
N ALA A 3 -21.12 14.98 -60.79
CA ALA A 3 -20.73 15.70 -59.59
C ALA A 3 -22.01 15.96 -58.77
N ASP A 4 -21.87 15.98 -57.44
CA ASP A 4 -22.85 16.44 -56.44
C ASP A 4 -23.70 15.36 -55.74
N SER A 5 -23.18 14.83 -54.60
CA SER A 5 -23.95 14.35 -53.42
C SER A 5 -23.12 13.65 -52.31
N ASP A 6 -21.80 13.43 -52.45
CA ASP A 6 -21.06 12.51 -51.55
C ASP A 6 -20.07 13.16 -50.55
N THR A 7 -20.17 14.46 -50.27
CA THR A 7 -19.31 15.17 -49.29
C THR A 7 -19.88 15.19 -47.86
N ALA A 8 -20.99 14.52 -47.60
CA ALA A 8 -21.52 14.36 -46.26
C ALA A 8 -20.78 13.20 -45.57
N ILE A 9 -20.02 13.51 -44.52
CA ILE A 9 -19.47 12.49 -43.63
C ILE A 9 -20.63 11.63 -43.13
N ASP A 10 -20.65 10.36 -43.55
CA ASP A 10 -21.64 9.37 -43.11
C ASP A 10 -21.70 9.38 -41.57
N PHE A 11 -22.92 9.40 -41.03
CA PHE A 11 -23.16 9.47 -39.58
C PHE A 11 -22.37 8.38 -38.84
N VAL A 12 -22.20 7.21 -39.47
CA VAL A 12 -21.43 6.08 -38.94
C VAL A 12 -19.94 6.42 -38.79
N THR A 13 -19.33 7.10 -39.76
CA THR A 13 -17.93 7.54 -39.71
C THR A 13 -17.73 8.61 -38.65
N PHE A 14 -18.66 9.57 -38.54
CA PHE A 14 -18.64 10.59 -37.50
C PHE A 14 -18.76 9.98 -36.09
N ALA A 15 -19.72 9.08 -35.89
CA ALA A 15 -19.91 8.36 -34.63
C ALA A 15 -18.65 7.56 -34.23
N TYR A 16 -17.95 7.00 -35.21
CA TYR A 16 -16.70 6.26 -34.98
C TYR A 16 -15.55 7.17 -34.51
N PHE A 17 -15.38 8.34 -35.15
CA PHE A 17 -14.41 9.35 -34.69
C PHE A 17 -14.75 9.88 -33.30
N LEU A 18 -16.03 10.14 -33.03
CA LEU A 18 -16.50 10.59 -31.72
C LEU A 18 -16.22 9.55 -30.64
N SER A 19 -16.55 8.29 -30.90
CA SER A 19 -16.31 7.17 -29.98
C SER A 19 -14.83 6.98 -29.69
N SER A 20 -13.98 7.05 -30.71
CA SER A 20 -12.53 6.95 -30.56
C SER A 20 -11.97 8.10 -29.70
N SER A 21 -12.40 9.33 -29.98
CA SER A 21 -12.00 10.52 -29.22
C SER A 21 -12.44 10.47 -27.76
N LEU A 22 -13.67 10.00 -27.50
CA LEU A 22 -14.21 9.85 -26.15
C LEU A 22 -13.42 8.82 -25.34
N TRP A 23 -13.13 7.65 -25.92
CA TRP A 23 -12.36 6.60 -25.25
C TRP A 23 -10.92 7.01 -24.99
N LEU A 24 -10.28 7.70 -25.94
CA LEU A 24 -8.94 8.24 -25.75
C LEU A 24 -8.91 9.29 -24.63
N THR A 25 -9.95 10.12 -24.54
CA THR A 25 -10.07 11.11 -23.47
C THR A 25 -10.25 10.44 -22.10
N ASN A 26 -11.12 9.43 -22.01
CA ASN A 26 -11.33 8.65 -20.80
C ASN A 26 -10.05 7.93 -20.35
N LEU A 27 -9.32 7.32 -21.29
CA LEU A 27 -8.08 6.62 -20.98
C LEU A 27 -6.98 7.58 -20.48
N ARG A 28 -6.84 8.74 -21.11
CA ARG A 28 -5.91 9.80 -20.66
C ARG A 28 -6.28 10.35 -19.30
N TRP A 29 -7.58 10.44 -18.99
CA TRP A 29 -8.04 10.84 -17.67
C TRP A 29 -7.67 9.79 -16.63
N LEU A 30 -7.97 8.51 -16.91
CA LEU A 30 -7.67 7.40 -16.01
C LEU A 30 -6.16 7.26 -15.75
N ASN A 31 -5.33 7.40 -16.79
CA ASN A 31 -3.87 7.37 -16.67
C ASN A 31 -3.35 8.52 -15.79
N ARG A 32 -3.82 9.75 -16.00
CA ARG A 32 -3.42 10.89 -15.17
C ARG A 32 -3.81 10.72 -13.71
N ASP A 33 -4.97 10.12 -13.45
CA ASP A 33 -5.43 9.89 -12.08
C ASP A 33 -4.63 8.76 -11.41
N ALA A 34 -4.38 7.66 -12.13
CA ALA A 34 -3.51 6.58 -11.68
C ALA A 34 -2.10 7.08 -11.33
N GLN A 35 -1.52 7.93 -12.18
CA GLN A 35 -0.22 8.55 -11.90
C GLN A 35 -0.25 9.45 -10.67
N LYS A 36 -1.32 10.24 -10.45
CA LYS A 36 -1.45 11.05 -9.24
C LYS A 36 -1.44 10.19 -7.98
N ILE A 37 -2.21 9.10 -7.99
CA ILE A 37 -2.28 8.16 -6.85
C ILE A 37 -0.91 7.54 -6.61
N ALA A 38 -0.24 7.06 -7.67
CA ALA A 38 1.07 6.44 -7.57
C ALA A 38 2.17 7.39 -7.06
N PHE A 39 2.22 8.64 -7.55
CA PHE A 39 3.32 9.55 -7.21
C PHE A 39 3.09 10.35 -5.92
N ARG A 40 1.84 10.73 -5.63
CA ARG A 40 1.52 11.62 -4.51
C ARG A 40 1.12 10.82 -3.28
N ASP A 41 0.26 9.82 -3.46
CA ASP A 41 -0.44 9.18 -2.33
C ASP A 41 0.39 8.01 -1.74
N ILE A 42 1.29 7.38 -2.52
CA ILE A 42 2.19 6.32 -2.01
C ILE A 42 3.16 6.82 -0.92
N ARG A 43 3.47 8.12 -0.88
CA ARG A 43 4.34 8.67 0.18
C ARG A 43 3.71 8.59 1.57
N GLN A 44 2.39 8.51 1.68
CA GLN A 44 1.65 8.37 2.94
C GLN A 44 0.55 7.32 2.75
N PRO A 45 0.91 6.02 2.79
CA PRO A 45 -0.01 4.96 2.44
C PRO A 45 -1.15 4.89 3.46
N THR A 46 -2.36 5.17 2.99
CA THR A 46 -3.62 5.03 3.74
C THR A 46 -4.40 3.85 3.17
N MET A 47 -5.16 3.11 3.99
CA MET A 47 -5.97 1.97 3.50
C MET A 47 -6.91 2.35 2.34
N ALA A 48 -7.46 3.56 2.35
CA ALA A 48 -8.33 4.08 1.29
C ALA A 48 -7.65 4.16 -0.10
N ILE A 49 -6.32 4.14 -0.18
CA ILE A 49 -5.60 4.17 -1.47
C ILE A 49 -5.76 2.82 -2.19
N ASN A 50 -5.78 1.71 -1.45
CA ASN A 50 -6.00 0.39 -2.02
C ASN A 50 -7.36 0.33 -2.73
N ASP A 51 -8.42 0.73 -2.04
CA ASP A 51 -9.78 0.72 -2.60
C ASP A 51 -9.86 1.56 -3.87
N ARG A 52 -9.28 2.77 -3.85
CA ARG A 52 -9.21 3.64 -5.04
C ARG A 52 -8.45 3.01 -6.19
N LEU A 53 -7.34 2.30 -5.92
CA LEU A 53 -6.59 1.61 -6.97
C LEU A 53 -7.38 0.44 -7.57
N LEU A 54 -8.11 -0.28 -6.71
CA LEU A 54 -8.97 -1.40 -7.10
C LEU A 54 -10.13 -0.92 -7.97
N ASP A 55 -10.78 0.18 -7.58
CA ASP A 55 -11.85 0.83 -8.35
C ASP A 55 -11.34 1.24 -9.74
N ARG A 56 -10.16 1.87 -9.83
CA ARG A 56 -9.60 2.27 -11.13
C ARG A 56 -9.24 1.10 -12.01
N ARG A 57 -8.76 0.00 -11.44
CA ARG A 57 -8.55 -1.24 -12.18
C ARG A 57 -9.87 -1.80 -12.72
N HIS A 58 -10.94 -1.74 -11.92
CA HIS A 58 -12.27 -2.15 -12.35
C HIS A 58 -12.78 -1.27 -13.50
N ASP A 59 -12.68 0.06 -13.40
CA ASP A 59 -13.06 1.01 -14.45
C ASP A 59 -12.30 0.74 -15.77
N LEU A 60 -10.99 0.46 -15.68
CA LEU A 60 -10.17 0.12 -16.84
C LEU A 60 -10.62 -1.20 -17.50
N ALA A 61 -10.95 -2.21 -16.68
CA ALA A 61 -11.42 -3.50 -17.17
C ALA A 61 -12.77 -3.35 -17.88
N LEU A 62 -13.69 -2.57 -17.31
CA LEU A 62 -14.97 -2.24 -17.95
C LEU A 62 -14.74 -1.53 -19.29
N LEU A 63 -13.93 -0.47 -19.31
CA LEU A 63 -13.62 0.28 -20.53
C LEU A 63 -13.03 -0.64 -21.61
N ARG A 64 -12.09 -1.51 -21.25
CA ARG A 64 -11.49 -2.46 -22.19
C ARG A 64 -12.51 -3.44 -22.77
N THR A 65 -13.37 -4.01 -21.93
CA THR A 65 -14.41 -4.95 -22.36
C THR A 65 -15.40 -4.28 -23.33
N GLU A 66 -15.83 -3.05 -23.03
CA GLU A 66 -16.71 -2.27 -23.92
C GLU A 66 -16.03 -1.96 -25.26
N VAL A 67 -14.76 -1.51 -25.24
CA VAL A 67 -13.99 -1.23 -26.46
C VAL A 67 -13.81 -2.50 -27.30
N GLN A 68 -13.55 -3.64 -26.67
CA GLN A 68 -13.42 -4.93 -27.36
C GLN A 68 -14.75 -5.40 -27.96
N ALA A 69 -15.86 -5.28 -27.22
CA ALA A 69 -17.19 -5.63 -27.71
C ALA A 69 -17.51 -4.81 -28.95
N VAL A 70 -17.37 -3.48 -28.89
CA VAL A 70 -17.64 -2.60 -30.03
C VAL A 70 -16.70 -2.90 -31.21
N CYS A 71 -15.41 -3.13 -30.95
CA CYS A 71 -14.46 -3.56 -31.99
C CYS A 71 -14.84 -4.90 -32.63
N THR A 72 -15.50 -5.80 -31.91
CA THR A 72 -15.89 -7.10 -32.44
C THR A 72 -17.11 -6.98 -33.35
N TRP A 73 -18.11 -6.21 -32.91
CA TRP A 73 -19.39 -6.09 -33.62
C TRP A 73 -19.35 -5.12 -34.82
N ILE A 74 -18.62 -4.01 -34.72
CA ILE A 74 -18.63 -2.95 -35.74
C ILE A 74 -17.60 -3.20 -36.87
N ARG A 75 -16.50 -3.90 -36.55
CA ARG A 75 -15.38 -4.17 -37.46
C ARG A 75 -15.74 -4.81 -38.81
N PRO A 76 -16.58 -5.86 -38.90
CA PRO A 76 -16.83 -6.50 -40.20
C PRO A 76 -17.59 -5.59 -41.17
N LYS A 77 -18.46 -4.70 -40.68
CA LYS A 77 -19.19 -3.75 -41.53
C LYS A 77 -18.36 -2.52 -41.93
N LEU A 78 -17.44 -2.10 -41.05
CA LEU A 78 -16.66 -0.89 -41.28
C LEU A 78 -15.34 -1.13 -42.00
N ASN A 79 -14.73 -2.32 -41.90
CA ASN A 79 -13.40 -2.57 -42.49
C ASN A 79 -13.35 -2.22 -43.98
N THR A 80 -14.37 -2.59 -44.76
CA THR A 80 -14.41 -2.30 -46.20
C THR A 80 -14.43 -0.80 -46.50
N ARG A 81 -15.10 0.02 -45.67
CA ARG A 81 -15.12 1.49 -45.84
C ARG A 81 -13.92 2.20 -45.22
N LEU A 82 -13.42 1.69 -44.10
CA LEU A 82 -12.22 2.22 -43.44
C LEU A 82 -10.97 2.02 -44.30
N GLU A 83 -10.88 0.94 -45.07
CA GLU A 83 -9.78 0.75 -46.01
C GLU A 83 -9.79 1.75 -47.17
N LEU A 84 -10.97 2.22 -47.59
CA LEU A 84 -11.09 3.30 -48.57
C LEU A 84 -10.64 4.64 -47.97
N LEU A 85 -11.11 4.96 -46.75
CA LEU A 85 -10.74 6.18 -46.05
C LEU A 85 -9.26 6.21 -45.61
N ARG A 86 -8.64 5.03 -45.38
CA ARG A 86 -7.21 4.91 -45.07
C ARG A 86 -6.32 5.45 -46.17
N ALA A 87 -6.75 5.34 -47.42
CA ALA A 87 -6.00 5.89 -48.55
C ALA A 87 -6.02 7.44 -48.56
N GLU A 88 -7.00 8.03 -47.90
CA GLU A 88 -7.28 9.47 -47.95
C GLU A 88 -6.89 10.21 -46.66
N TRP A 89 -6.93 9.55 -45.49
CA TRP A 89 -6.64 10.17 -44.19
C TRP A 89 -5.73 9.29 -43.31
N ALA A 90 -4.65 9.88 -42.78
CA ALA A 90 -3.80 9.31 -41.74
C ALA A 90 -3.84 10.21 -40.49
N PRO A 91 -4.02 9.68 -39.25
CA PRO A 91 -4.10 8.26 -38.83
C PRO A 91 -5.48 7.65 -39.08
N SER A 92 -5.54 6.35 -39.38
CA SER A 92 -6.83 5.69 -39.59
C SER A 92 -7.53 5.49 -38.24
N PRO A 93 -8.86 5.61 -38.19
CA PRO A 93 -9.63 5.37 -36.95
C PRO A 93 -9.38 4.01 -36.32
N LYS A 94 -9.07 2.96 -37.10
CA LYS A 94 -8.69 1.64 -36.60
C LYS A 94 -7.42 1.70 -35.73
N ASP A 95 -6.43 2.46 -36.17
CA ASP A 95 -5.15 2.61 -35.47
C ASP A 95 -5.35 3.27 -34.11
N ALA A 96 -6.34 4.17 -33.99
CA ALA A 96 -6.70 4.79 -32.72
C ALA A 96 -7.30 3.80 -31.71
N PHE A 97 -8.09 2.81 -32.15
CA PHE A 97 -8.59 1.76 -31.24
C PHE A 97 -7.49 0.79 -30.80
N GLU A 98 -6.59 0.43 -31.71
CA GLU A 98 -5.43 -0.39 -31.37
C GLU A 98 -4.51 0.34 -30.38
N ALA A 99 -4.36 1.67 -30.53
CA ALA A 99 -3.65 2.50 -29.56
C ALA A 99 -4.34 2.49 -28.19
N VAL A 100 -5.67 2.67 -28.13
CA VAL A 100 -6.43 2.61 -26.86
C VAL A 100 -6.29 1.25 -26.18
N LEU A 101 -6.37 0.15 -26.92
CA LEU A 101 -6.19 -1.20 -26.36
C LEU A 101 -4.76 -1.42 -25.83
N THR A 102 -3.76 -0.93 -26.56
CA THR A 102 -2.34 -1.04 -26.18
C THR A 102 -2.05 -0.21 -24.93
N GLU A 103 -2.50 1.05 -24.91
CA GLU A 103 -2.35 1.96 -23.77
C GLU A 103 -3.11 1.44 -22.54
N SER A 104 -4.31 0.86 -22.71
CA SER A 104 -5.05 0.25 -21.60
C SER A 104 -4.28 -0.91 -20.96
N ALA A 105 -3.62 -1.75 -21.76
CA ALA A 105 -2.81 -2.85 -21.24
C ALA A 105 -1.52 -2.36 -20.55
N ALA A 106 -0.95 -1.26 -21.00
CA ALA A 106 0.18 -0.62 -20.32
C ALA A 106 -0.26 -0.04 -18.97
N LEU A 107 -1.41 0.64 -18.93
CA LEU A 107 -1.97 1.21 -17.71
C LEU A 107 -2.35 0.13 -16.69
N GLU A 108 -2.87 -1.01 -17.13
CA GLU A 108 -3.19 -2.13 -16.24
C GLU A 108 -1.93 -2.65 -15.52
N ARG A 109 -0.84 -2.87 -16.28
CA ARG A 109 0.45 -3.29 -15.69
C ARG A 109 0.96 -2.26 -14.69
N PHE A 110 0.89 -0.98 -15.05
CA PHE A 110 1.28 0.10 -14.16
C PHE A 110 0.48 0.11 -12.85
N LEU A 111 -0.83 -0.11 -12.89
CA LEU A 111 -1.68 -0.20 -11.70
C LEU A 111 -1.31 -1.40 -10.83
N VAL A 112 -1.00 -2.56 -11.43
CA VAL A 112 -0.56 -3.76 -10.70
C VAL A 112 0.78 -3.53 -10.00
N ASP A 113 1.76 -2.94 -10.68
CA ASP A 113 3.07 -2.63 -10.10
C ASP A 113 2.93 -1.63 -8.94
N THR A 114 2.10 -0.59 -9.14
CA THR A 114 1.76 0.41 -8.12
C THR A 114 1.12 -0.25 -6.89
N PHE A 115 0.20 -1.20 -7.10
CA PHE A 115 -0.43 -1.96 -6.03
C PHE A 115 0.59 -2.77 -5.21
N GLN A 116 1.51 -3.48 -5.88
CA GLN A 116 2.55 -4.26 -5.20
C GLN A 116 3.48 -3.38 -4.36
N LEU A 117 3.88 -2.22 -4.88
CA LEU A 117 4.70 -1.25 -4.14
C LEU A 117 3.96 -0.70 -2.91
N LEU A 118 2.67 -0.40 -3.05
CA LEU A 118 1.84 0.05 -1.94
C LEU A 118 1.76 -1.02 -0.85
N MET A 119 1.48 -2.27 -1.23
CA MET A 119 1.32 -3.37 -0.28
C MET A 119 2.62 -3.69 0.47
N SER A 120 3.76 -3.64 -0.23
CA SER A 120 5.09 -3.72 0.38
C SER A 120 5.32 -2.59 1.39
N SER A 121 4.98 -1.34 1.01
CA SER A 121 5.15 -0.17 1.90
C SER A 121 4.26 -0.25 3.15
N ILE A 122 3.01 -0.69 3.00
CA ILE A 122 2.09 -0.91 4.13
C ILE A 122 2.64 -2.01 5.05
N SER A 123 3.10 -3.13 4.50
CA SER A 123 3.66 -4.23 5.30
C SER A 123 4.89 -3.80 6.10
N VAL A 124 5.76 -2.97 5.52
CA VAL A 124 6.92 -2.40 6.22
C VAL A 124 6.48 -1.47 7.36
N LEU A 125 5.51 -0.59 7.12
CA LEU A 125 4.99 0.30 8.15
C LEU A 125 4.29 -0.48 9.27
N ASP A 126 3.45 -1.46 8.93
CA ASP A 126 2.78 -2.31 9.89
C ASP A 126 3.79 -3.06 10.76
N SER A 127 4.83 -3.62 10.14
CA SER A 127 5.95 -4.26 10.87
C SER A 127 6.64 -3.30 11.85
N GLN A 128 6.93 -2.07 11.42
CA GLN A 128 7.53 -1.06 12.31
C GLN A 128 6.59 -0.69 13.47
N THR A 129 5.30 -0.52 13.20
CA THR A 129 4.32 -0.21 14.25
C THR A 129 4.14 -1.36 15.23
N SER A 130 4.12 -2.61 14.73
CA SER A 130 4.05 -3.83 15.55
C SER A 130 5.30 -3.98 16.43
N ILE A 131 6.49 -3.71 15.90
CA ILE A 131 7.73 -3.67 16.69
C ILE A 131 7.62 -2.63 17.81
N HIS A 132 7.17 -1.41 17.51
CA HIS A 132 7.01 -0.37 18.53
C HIS A 132 5.93 -0.71 19.57
N GLN A 133 4.83 -1.35 19.16
CA GLN A 133 3.81 -1.84 20.08
C GLN A 133 4.34 -2.96 20.97
N ALA A 134 5.11 -3.89 20.41
CA ALA A 134 5.77 -4.96 21.16
C ALA A 134 6.79 -4.40 22.16
N GLU A 135 7.57 -3.38 21.77
CA GLU A 135 8.47 -2.66 22.68
C GLU A 135 7.66 -2.05 23.85
N ARG A 136 6.59 -1.31 23.57
CA ARG A 136 5.74 -0.72 24.63
C ARG A 136 5.10 -1.78 25.52
N SER A 137 4.58 -2.87 24.95
CA SER A 137 4.01 -3.98 25.73
C SER A 137 5.07 -4.67 26.59
N SER A 138 6.31 -4.79 26.11
CA SER A 138 7.41 -5.37 26.88
C SER A 138 7.75 -4.55 28.12
N HIS A 139 7.70 -3.21 28.01
CA HIS A 139 7.90 -2.32 29.15
C HIS A 139 6.79 -2.45 30.20
N LEU A 140 5.53 -2.58 29.77
CA LEU A 140 4.40 -2.79 30.69
C LEU A 140 4.52 -4.14 31.41
N THR A 141 4.86 -5.22 30.70
CA THR A 141 5.06 -6.54 31.30
C THR A 141 6.25 -6.55 32.26
N ALA A 142 7.35 -5.87 31.93
CA ALA A 142 8.50 -5.74 32.82
C ALA A 142 8.12 -5.03 34.14
N LEU A 143 7.36 -3.93 34.06
CA LEU A 143 6.86 -3.24 35.25
C LEU A 143 5.90 -4.11 36.07
N ALA A 144 4.98 -4.81 35.43
CA ALA A 144 4.05 -5.71 36.11
C ALA A 144 4.78 -6.88 36.81
N THR A 145 5.80 -7.44 36.16
CA THR A 145 6.60 -8.54 36.70
C THR A 145 7.39 -8.11 37.95
N LEU A 146 7.81 -6.85 38.04
CA LEU A 146 8.42 -6.29 39.26
C LEU A 146 7.35 -5.96 40.32
N TYR A 147 6.25 -5.34 39.92
CA TYR A 147 5.24 -4.84 40.85
C TYR A 147 4.49 -5.96 41.58
N VAL A 148 4.17 -7.07 40.90
CA VAL A 148 3.38 -8.17 41.49
C VAL A 148 4.08 -8.83 42.70
N PRO A 149 5.36 -9.26 42.61
CA PRO A 149 6.08 -9.83 43.75
C PRO A 149 6.31 -8.80 44.87
N LEU A 150 6.62 -7.54 44.53
CA LEU A 150 6.78 -6.45 45.50
C LEU A 150 5.49 -6.18 46.28
N SER A 151 4.35 -6.17 45.57
CA SER A 151 3.02 -6.00 46.15
C SER A 151 2.63 -7.18 47.03
N PHE A 152 3.06 -8.40 46.67
CA PHE A 152 2.84 -9.59 47.49
C PHE A 152 3.60 -9.51 48.82
N VAL A 153 4.90 -9.16 48.79
CA VAL A 153 5.71 -8.99 50.01
C VAL A 153 5.11 -7.89 50.89
N THR A 154 4.80 -6.72 50.32
CA THR A 154 4.18 -5.62 51.08
C THR A 154 2.80 -5.99 51.64
N GLY A 155 2.01 -6.79 50.92
CA GLY A 155 0.73 -7.32 51.41
C GLY A 155 0.88 -8.31 52.56
N VAL A 156 1.76 -9.30 52.44
CA VAL A 156 2.00 -10.33 53.47
C VAL A 156 2.50 -9.71 54.77
N PHE A 157 3.46 -8.78 54.70
CA PHE A 157 3.99 -8.10 55.88
C PHE A 157 3.10 -6.94 56.38
N GLY A 158 2.20 -6.43 55.54
CA GLY A 158 1.18 -5.45 55.93
C GLY A 158 -0.02 -6.09 56.63
N MET A 159 -0.32 -7.36 56.35
CA MET A 159 -1.30 -8.15 57.10
C MET A 159 -0.73 -8.49 58.48
N ASN A 160 -1.48 -8.18 59.53
CA ASN A 160 -1.10 -8.45 60.92
C ASN A 160 -1.26 -9.95 61.24
N ILE A 161 -0.40 -10.79 60.67
CA ILE A 161 -0.45 -12.25 60.82
C ILE A 161 0.11 -12.61 62.20
N LYS A 162 -0.74 -13.18 63.07
CA LYS A 162 -0.39 -13.56 64.46
C LYS A 162 0.85 -14.46 64.56
N GLU A 163 1.05 -15.40 63.64
CA GLU A 163 2.21 -16.31 63.59
C GLU A 163 3.55 -15.60 63.31
N ILE A 164 3.50 -14.46 62.61
CA ILE A 164 4.68 -13.62 62.38
C ILE A 164 4.90 -12.74 63.62
N ASN A 165 3.85 -12.27 64.28
CA ASN A 165 3.98 -11.34 65.41
C ASN A 165 4.43 -12.00 66.74
N ASP A 166 4.17 -13.30 66.94
CA ASP A 166 4.61 -14.04 68.14
C ASP A 166 6.13 -14.24 68.25
N SER A 167 6.88 -14.02 67.16
CA SER A 167 8.34 -14.19 67.10
C SER A 167 9.13 -12.88 66.91
N ASN A 168 8.48 -11.71 66.99
CA ASN A 168 9.07 -10.38 66.79
C ASN A 168 10.11 -10.31 65.64
N PRO A 169 9.72 -10.64 64.39
CA PRO A 169 10.59 -10.53 63.25
C PRO A 169 10.99 -9.07 63.11
N SER A 170 12.29 -8.84 63.19
CA SER A 170 12.83 -7.50 63.04
C SER A 170 12.42 -6.96 61.68
N LEU A 171 12.17 -5.65 61.60
CA LEU A 171 12.01 -4.88 60.36
C LEU A 171 13.08 -5.23 59.30
N TRP A 172 14.21 -5.79 59.75
CA TRP A 172 15.27 -6.32 58.92
C TRP A 172 14.88 -7.51 58.04
N THR A 173 14.06 -8.43 58.54
CA THR A 173 13.58 -9.59 57.75
C THR A 173 12.71 -9.16 56.56
N PHE A 174 11.90 -8.12 56.74
CA PHE A 174 11.13 -7.50 55.67
C PHE A 174 12.04 -6.91 54.58
N VAL A 175 13.06 -6.13 54.98
CA VAL A 175 14.03 -5.53 54.04
C VAL A 175 14.77 -6.62 53.26
N VAL A 176 15.23 -7.68 53.95
CA VAL A 176 15.94 -8.80 53.29
C VAL A 176 15.02 -9.55 52.32
N ALA A 177 13.78 -9.85 52.70
CA ALA A 177 12.83 -10.53 51.83
C ALA A 177 12.55 -9.71 50.55
N LEU A 178 12.38 -8.39 50.70
CA LEU A 178 12.11 -7.47 49.60
C LEU A 178 13.32 -7.35 48.65
N LEU A 179 14.54 -7.33 49.20
CA LEU A 179 15.80 -7.30 48.44
C LEU A 179 16.03 -8.60 47.67
N VAL A 180 15.80 -9.76 48.31
CA VAL A 180 15.95 -11.08 47.69
C VAL A 180 14.94 -11.26 46.55
N VAL A 181 13.66 -10.96 46.81
CA VAL A 181 12.60 -11.07 45.78
C VAL A 181 12.86 -10.09 44.64
N GLY A 182 13.23 -8.83 44.94
CA GLY A 182 13.61 -7.84 43.92
C GLY A 182 14.81 -8.29 43.07
N ALA A 183 15.86 -8.81 43.70
CA ALA A 183 17.06 -9.30 43.02
C ALA A 183 16.77 -10.52 42.14
N CYS A 184 15.99 -11.50 42.63
CA CYS A 184 15.58 -12.66 41.84
C CYS A 184 14.74 -12.25 40.63
N THR A 185 13.82 -11.30 40.80
CA THR A 185 12.96 -10.81 39.71
C THR A 185 13.77 -10.02 38.67
N ALA A 186 14.72 -9.19 39.11
CA ALA A 186 15.63 -8.47 38.22
C ALA A 186 16.58 -9.42 37.46
N LEU A 187 17.09 -10.46 38.13
CA LEU A 187 17.93 -11.49 37.52
C LEU A 187 17.14 -12.29 36.46
N PHE A 188 15.90 -12.64 36.77
CA PHE A 188 15.00 -13.30 35.83
C PHE A 188 14.77 -12.44 34.58
N LEU A 189 14.45 -11.15 34.75
CA LEU A 189 14.27 -10.22 33.63
C LEU A 189 15.55 -10.00 32.82
N TRP A 190 16.72 -10.03 33.46
CA TRP A 190 18.01 -9.93 32.78
C TRP A 190 18.31 -11.19 31.94
N MET A 191 17.99 -12.37 32.48
CA MET A 191 18.16 -13.66 31.80
C MET A 191 17.16 -13.85 30.65
N THR A 192 15.91 -13.39 30.81
CA THR A 192 14.88 -13.41 29.76
C THR A 192 14.91 -12.16 28.88
N GLY A 193 16.01 -11.39 28.89
CA GLY A 193 16.09 -10.05 28.33
C GLY A 193 15.51 -9.96 26.90
N PRO A 194 14.75 -8.90 26.59
CA PRO A 194 14.13 -8.75 25.28
C PRO A 194 15.21 -8.80 24.18
N PRO A 195 14.90 -9.37 23.00
CA PRO A 195 15.84 -9.42 21.89
C PRO A 195 16.32 -7.99 21.63
N ARG A 196 17.61 -7.74 21.86
CA ARG A 196 18.24 -6.47 21.54
C ARG A 196 18.16 -6.31 20.03
N VAL A 197 17.14 -5.62 19.54
CA VAL A 197 17.06 -5.22 18.14
C VAL A 197 18.29 -4.36 17.88
N SER A 198 19.26 -4.97 17.20
CA SER A 198 20.54 -4.37 16.86
C SER A 198 20.29 -3.13 16.01
N LYS A 199 20.45 -1.94 16.59
CA LYS A 199 20.35 -0.65 15.88
C LYS A 199 21.55 -0.36 14.95
N ASN A 200 22.31 -1.38 14.53
CA ASN A 200 23.50 -1.22 13.69
C ASN A 200 23.22 -1.26 12.17
N GLY A 201 21.96 -1.17 11.73
CA GLY A 201 21.58 -1.35 10.32
C GLY A 201 21.27 -0.08 9.51
N MET A 202 21.12 1.10 10.13
CA MET A 202 20.60 2.29 9.44
C MET A 202 21.61 3.44 9.36
N THR A 203 22.84 3.15 8.94
CA THR A 203 23.67 4.17 8.29
C THR A 203 23.11 4.40 6.89
N HIS A 204 22.30 5.45 6.79
CA HIS A 204 21.88 6.13 5.56
C HIS A 204 23.03 6.15 4.54
N ARG A 205 23.09 5.18 3.62
CA ARG A 205 23.97 5.27 2.46
C ARG A 205 23.34 6.28 1.52
N ASN A 206 23.89 7.48 1.57
CA ASN A 206 23.75 8.54 0.58
C ASN A 206 23.94 7.98 -0.84
N PHE A 207 22.84 7.55 -1.46
CA PHE A 207 22.78 7.11 -2.86
C PHE A 207 22.39 8.30 -3.76
N GLY A 208 23.02 9.46 -3.53
CA GLY A 208 22.64 10.73 -4.16
C GLY A 208 23.73 11.43 -4.97
N HIS A 209 24.96 10.92 -5.02
CA HIS A 209 26.09 11.69 -5.59
C HIS A 209 26.99 10.98 -6.62
N ARG A 210 26.62 9.81 -7.15
CA ARG A 210 27.44 9.07 -8.15
C ARG A 210 26.84 8.97 -9.56
N LEU A 211 25.99 9.90 -9.98
CA LEU A 211 25.52 9.98 -11.37
C LEU A 211 25.84 11.32 -12.06
N ARG A 212 26.77 12.12 -11.49
CA ARG A 212 27.11 13.47 -12.02
C ARG A 212 28.59 13.66 -12.39
N ARG A 213 29.31 12.56 -12.66
CA ARG A 213 30.67 12.59 -13.24
C ARG A 213 30.77 11.48 -14.28
N GLY A 214 30.33 11.77 -15.49
CA GLY A 214 30.31 10.83 -16.59
C GLY A 214 29.58 11.38 -17.81
N LEU A 215 29.73 12.69 -18.05
CA LEU A 215 29.50 13.40 -19.30
C LEU A 215 30.46 14.60 -19.28
#